data_AF-A0A3E0HLN8-F1
#
_entry.id   AF-A0A3E0HLN8-F1
#
_cell.length_a   1.000
_cell.length_b   1.000
_cell.length_c   1.000
_cell.angle_alpha   90.00
_cell.angle_beta   90.00
_cell.angle_gamma   90.00
#
_symmetry.space_group_name_H-M   'P 1'
#
loop_
_entity.id
_entity.type
_entity.pdbx_description
1 polymer ?
#
loop_
_entity_poly.entity_id
_entity_poly.type
_entity_poly.pdbx_seq_one_letter_code
_entity_poly.pdbx_strand_id
1 'polypeptide(L)'
;MPQHVFPRRALLRGAGGLGLAAVLAACAAGTDPGGTPAAGPAKPGGTLRIGMPVPPTAVDPVTMHDGSAIAIVQLVADYLIWLDSDFSLKPRLAEKWSAEKGNQQWAFTLRQVVTFSDGTPLDAAAVKASFDRLLDPAKNSAALAAFKTVLAQGGVSVRDSATVVFTLQRPFSDFPYLVSAGNYNAVILKSDYAGGFTSKAIGTGPFLLTDYNPSTGATLTRNPKYWQRGKPYLDGVRVKFYADAQAEQLALQGGDIDTLAITDPSVIQEAGDVVLDRAPATSMTALTLRVDQHPFDRKEVRQAIAYALDRPAVNDAVDNGIAQLANDHLFAPLFPSSPKEPSSRHVQVAVDGVVVADTRRPVLVFETRLPVRYYIPPEDVDLSRLVRSVLRTRCPYKGEARYWSVRGGPDNVVWTYPDPIPAAAAIRNHVAFYNEVVDITVDGEPVERPVTVFTERLTTR
;
A
#
# COMPACT_ATOMS: atom_id res chain seq x y z
N MET A 1 -19.99 10.04 66.53
CA MET A 1 -20.20 8.67 67.07
C MET A 1 -21.36 8.73 68.04
N PRO A 2 -22.27 7.74 68.13
CA PRO A 2 -22.28 6.38 67.53
C PRO A 2 -23.32 6.25 66.37
N GLN A 3 -23.16 5.43 65.32
CA GLN A 3 -23.08 3.94 65.21
C GLN A 3 -24.35 3.24 65.74
N HIS A 4 -24.98 2.23 65.13
CA HIS A 4 -24.81 1.41 63.92
C HIS A 4 -26.08 0.49 63.84
N VAL A 5 -26.65 0.17 62.66
CA VAL A 5 -26.75 -1.23 62.08
C VAL A 5 -28.03 -2.03 62.49
N PHE A 6 -28.92 -2.51 61.59
CA PHE A 6 -28.98 -3.75 60.73
C PHE A 6 -30.49 -3.94 60.32
N PRO A 7 -30.96 -4.95 59.54
CA PRO A 7 -30.37 -5.75 58.45
C PRO A 7 -31.34 -6.06 57.26
N ARG A 8 -30.80 -6.85 56.32
CA ARG A 8 -31.37 -7.55 55.16
C ARG A 8 -32.51 -8.53 55.50
N ARG A 9 -33.59 -8.51 54.69
CA ARG A 9 -34.33 -9.65 54.08
C ARG A 9 -35.82 -9.30 53.94
N ALA A 10 -36.28 -9.30 52.69
CA ALA A 10 -37.63 -9.62 52.20
C ALA A 10 -38.08 -8.60 51.15
N LEU A 11 -37.96 -8.94 49.87
CA LEU A 11 -39.15 -9.10 49.05
C LEU A 11 -38.77 -9.86 47.77
N LEU A 12 -39.29 -11.07 47.66
CA LEU A 12 -39.31 -11.87 46.45
C LEU A 12 -40.69 -12.52 46.38
N ARG A 13 -41.25 -12.58 45.16
CA ARG A 13 -42.40 -13.38 44.67
C ARG A 13 -43.75 -12.65 44.71
N GLY A 14 -44.60 -12.72 43.68
CA GLY A 14 -44.64 -13.57 42.47
C GLY A 14 -44.97 -12.75 41.21
N ALA A 15 -44.46 -13.15 40.03
CA ALA A 15 -44.96 -14.21 39.13
C ALA A 15 -46.11 -13.68 38.25
N GLY A 16 -46.19 -13.83 36.93
CA GLY A 16 -45.51 -14.53 35.82
C GLY A 16 -46.32 -14.14 34.55
N GLY A 17 -45.99 -14.38 33.29
CA GLY A 17 -44.98 -15.13 32.54
C GLY A 17 -45.30 -14.95 31.03
N LEU A 18 -44.50 -15.60 30.16
CA LEU A 18 -44.55 -15.61 28.67
C LEU A 18 -43.94 -14.35 28.00
N GLY A 19 -43.02 -14.40 27.04
CA GLY A 19 -42.38 -15.50 26.33
C GLY A 19 -41.13 -14.96 25.62
N LEU A 20 -40.12 -15.83 25.54
CA LEU A 20 -38.77 -15.59 25.07
C LEU A 20 -38.72 -15.64 23.53
N ALA A 21 -38.65 -14.50 22.83
CA ALA A 21 -38.21 -14.42 21.42
C ALA A 21 -38.00 -12.96 20.97
N ALA A 22 -36.77 -12.45 21.03
CA ALA A 22 -36.15 -11.48 20.09
C ALA A 22 -34.93 -10.81 20.73
N VAL A 23 -33.78 -11.47 20.73
CA VAL A 23 -32.47 -10.79 20.74
C VAL A 23 -31.67 -11.37 19.59
N LEU A 24 -31.94 -10.86 18.39
CA LEU A 24 -31.12 -11.04 17.19
C LEU A 24 -30.61 -9.65 16.82
N ALA A 25 -29.38 -9.36 17.21
CA ALA A 25 -28.42 -8.40 16.62
C ALA A 25 -27.47 -7.92 17.72
N ALA A 26 -26.51 -8.77 18.07
CA ALA A 26 -25.27 -8.32 18.69
C ALA A 26 -24.14 -9.14 18.05
N CYS A 27 -23.84 -8.81 16.79
CA CYS A 27 -22.52 -9.10 16.25
C CYS A 27 -21.55 -8.33 17.15
N ALA A 28 -20.84 -9.08 18.00
CA ALA A 28 -19.79 -8.56 18.85
C ALA A 28 -18.72 -7.93 17.97
N ALA A 29 -18.72 -6.59 17.95
CA ALA A 29 -17.58 -5.81 17.58
C ALA A 29 -16.49 -6.10 18.61
N GLY A 30 -15.45 -6.83 18.20
CA GLY A 30 -14.22 -6.92 18.95
C GLY A 30 -13.66 -5.51 19.11
N THR A 31 -13.47 -5.10 20.36
CA THR A 31 -12.84 -3.85 20.72
C THR A 31 -11.34 -3.96 20.45
N ASP A 32 -10.91 -3.49 19.27
CA ASP A 32 -9.51 -3.23 18.92
C ASP A 32 -8.92 -2.18 19.88
N PRO A 33 -7.82 -2.47 20.60
CA PRO A 33 -7.09 -1.48 21.40
C PRO A 33 -6.20 -0.53 20.57
N GLY A 34 -6.18 -0.70 19.23
CA GLY A 34 -5.37 0.09 18.30
C GLY A 34 -6.17 0.73 17.16
N GLY A 35 -7.50 0.78 17.28
CA GLY A 35 -8.33 1.47 16.31
C GLY A 35 -8.04 2.97 16.36
N THR A 36 -7.55 3.54 15.26
CA THR A 36 -7.61 4.99 15.02
C THR A 36 -9.02 5.44 15.41
N PRO A 37 -9.18 6.41 16.34
CA PRO A 37 -10.51 6.81 16.79
C PRO A 37 -11.37 7.04 15.56
N ALA A 38 -12.52 6.38 15.49
CA ALA A 38 -13.40 6.47 14.34
C ALA A 38 -13.59 7.94 14.00
N ALA A 39 -12.99 8.37 12.89
CA ALA A 39 -12.97 9.77 12.52
C ALA A 39 -14.43 10.22 12.46
N GLY A 40 -14.76 11.27 13.22
CA GLY A 40 -16.10 11.85 13.20
C GLY A 40 -16.51 12.20 11.77
N PRO A 41 -17.81 12.41 11.52
CA PRO A 41 -18.29 12.77 10.18
C PRO A 41 -17.49 13.96 9.64
N ALA A 42 -17.04 13.84 8.39
CA ALA A 42 -16.21 14.85 7.75
C ALA A 42 -16.89 16.23 7.79
N LYS A 43 -16.16 17.24 8.26
CA LYS A 43 -16.66 18.61 8.40
C LYS A 43 -16.33 19.40 7.14
N PRO A 44 -17.32 19.97 6.44
CA PRO A 44 -17.07 20.90 5.34
C PRO A 44 -16.44 22.20 5.84
N GLY A 45 -15.61 22.80 5.00
CA GLY A 45 -14.99 24.08 5.21
C GLY A 45 -13.57 24.01 5.76
N GLY A 46 -12.93 25.18 5.85
CA GLY A 46 -11.59 25.34 6.42
C GLY A 46 -10.46 25.16 5.42
N THR A 47 -9.26 25.55 5.83
CA THR A 47 -8.04 25.49 5.03
C THR A 47 -7.06 24.56 5.70
N LEU A 48 -6.59 23.55 4.96
CA LEU A 48 -5.51 22.67 5.42
C LEU A 48 -4.16 23.32 5.12
N ARG A 49 -3.29 23.45 6.13
CA ARG A 49 -1.93 23.99 6.02
C ARG A 49 -0.94 22.83 6.03
N ILE A 50 -0.18 22.69 4.95
CA ILE A 50 0.74 21.57 4.74
C ILE A 50 2.17 22.10 4.68
N GLY A 51 3.06 21.54 5.48
CA GLY A 51 4.51 21.74 5.33
C GLY A 51 5.10 20.72 4.35
N MET A 52 5.98 21.19 3.46
CA MET A 52 6.67 20.35 2.49
C MET A 52 8.10 20.86 2.23
N PRO A 53 9.03 20.01 1.77
CA PRO A 53 10.31 20.45 1.26
C PRO A 53 10.17 21.30 0.00
N VAL A 54 11.11 22.23 -0.23
CA VAL A 54 11.19 22.99 -1.49
C VAL A 54 11.43 22.03 -2.67
N PRO A 55 10.61 22.07 -3.74
CA PRO A 55 10.89 21.28 -4.95
C PRO A 55 12.27 21.62 -5.53
N PRO A 56 13.09 20.63 -5.92
CA PRO A 56 14.44 20.87 -6.46
C PRO A 56 14.42 21.45 -7.88
N THR A 57 13.27 21.35 -8.57
CA THR A 57 13.06 21.88 -9.92
C THR A 57 11.71 22.57 -10.02
N ALA A 58 11.47 23.29 -11.12
CA ALA A 58 10.18 23.93 -11.36
C ALA A 58 9.05 22.88 -11.39
N VAL A 59 7.95 23.15 -10.67
CA VAL A 59 6.77 22.29 -10.65
C VAL A 59 6.12 22.28 -12.04
N ASP A 60 6.29 21.17 -12.75
CA ASP A 60 5.66 20.91 -14.04
C ASP A 60 5.24 19.43 -14.11
N PRO A 61 3.97 19.11 -14.44
CA PRO A 61 3.49 17.74 -14.50
C PRO A 61 4.28 16.80 -15.41
N VAL A 62 4.94 17.32 -16.45
CA VAL A 62 5.64 16.53 -17.47
C VAL A 62 7.05 16.12 -17.01
N THR A 63 7.70 16.97 -16.20
CA THR A 63 9.11 16.80 -15.79
C THR A 63 9.29 16.57 -14.29
N MET A 64 8.23 16.71 -13.48
CA MET A 64 8.28 16.45 -12.04
C MET A 64 8.74 15.02 -11.74
N HIS A 65 9.50 14.89 -10.66
CA HIS A 65 10.02 13.63 -10.14
C HIS A 65 10.19 13.65 -8.60
N ASP A 66 9.84 14.77 -7.96
CA ASP A 66 9.86 14.94 -6.50
C ASP A 66 8.45 14.97 -5.92
N GLY A 67 8.31 14.54 -4.67
CA GLY A 67 7.01 14.41 -4.03
C GLY A 67 6.28 15.74 -3.79
N SER A 68 7.00 16.85 -3.58
CA SER A 68 6.39 18.17 -3.38
C SER A 68 5.69 18.66 -4.64
N ALA A 69 6.36 18.59 -5.79
CA ALA A 69 5.76 18.89 -7.09
C ALA A 69 4.57 17.98 -7.40
N ILE A 70 4.71 16.67 -7.15
CA ILE A 70 3.66 15.68 -7.38
C ILE A 70 2.40 16.03 -6.57
N ALA A 71 2.54 16.30 -5.26
CA ALA A 71 1.38 16.61 -4.43
C ALA A 71 0.65 17.88 -4.88
N ILE A 72 1.38 18.94 -5.24
CA ILE A 72 0.78 20.19 -5.73
C ILE A 72 0.02 19.95 -7.04
N VAL A 73 0.61 19.20 -7.99
CA VAL A 73 -0.05 18.87 -9.27
C VAL A 73 -1.31 18.03 -9.04
N GLN A 74 -1.26 17.04 -8.14
CA GLN A 74 -2.39 16.16 -7.84
C GLN A 74 -3.57 16.85 -7.16
N LEU A 75 -3.36 18.01 -6.52
CA LEU A 75 -4.46 18.84 -6.02
C LEU A 75 -5.20 19.56 -7.15
N VAL A 76 -4.57 19.75 -8.31
CA VAL A 76 -5.08 20.57 -9.42
C VAL A 76 -5.57 19.72 -10.60
N ALA A 77 -4.98 18.56 -10.85
CA ALA A 77 -5.30 17.71 -12.00
C ALA A 77 -5.46 16.22 -11.62
N ASP A 78 -6.25 15.47 -12.40
CA ASP A 78 -6.58 14.06 -12.14
C ASP A 78 -6.01 13.10 -13.20
N TYR A 79 -6.05 11.80 -12.87
CA TYR A 79 -5.62 10.68 -13.71
C TYR A 79 -6.80 9.94 -14.34
N LEU A 80 -6.55 9.15 -15.39
CA LEU A 80 -7.55 8.18 -15.90
C LEU A 80 -7.99 7.21 -14.82
N ILE A 81 -7.01 6.66 -14.09
CA ILE A 81 -7.18 5.66 -13.05
C ILE A 81 -6.46 6.13 -11.79
N TRP A 82 -7.11 5.98 -10.65
CA TRP A 82 -6.47 6.17 -9.36
C TRP A 82 -5.85 4.85 -8.87
N LEU A 83 -4.67 4.93 -8.27
CA LEU A 83 -4.03 3.82 -7.60
C LEU A 83 -4.22 4.01 -6.09
N ASP A 84 -5.01 3.14 -5.47
CA ASP A 84 -5.31 3.24 -4.04
C ASP A 84 -4.16 2.70 -3.18
N SER A 85 -4.19 2.93 -1.87
CA SER A 85 -3.12 2.56 -0.94
C SER A 85 -2.87 1.04 -0.85
N ASP A 86 -3.84 0.23 -1.27
CA ASP A 86 -3.74 -1.23 -1.39
C ASP A 86 -3.28 -1.70 -2.79
N PHE A 87 -2.80 -0.77 -3.63
CA PHE A 87 -2.46 -0.99 -5.04
C PHE A 87 -3.62 -1.44 -5.93
N SER A 88 -4.87 -1.31 -5.47
CA SER A 88 -6.01 -1.56 -6.33
C SER A 88 -6.27 -0.35 -7.24
N LEU A 89 -6.61 -0.65 -8.49
CA LEU A 89 -6.97 0.36 -9.48
C LEU A 89 -8.44 0.76 -9.30
N LYS A 90 -8.68 2.07 -9.16
CA LYS A 90 -10.03 2.64 -9.01
C LYS A 90 -10.36 3.55 -10.20
N PRO A 91 -11.60 3.53 -10.71
CA PRO A 91 -12.07 4.51 -11.68
C PRO A 91 -11.86 5.95 -11.19
N ARG A 92 -11.26 6.78 -12.05
CA ARG A 92 -11.09 8.22 -11.80
C ARG A 92 -11.67 9.00 -12.97
N LEU A 93 -10.89 9.60 -13.87
CA LEU A 93 -11.45 10.25 -15.06
C LEU A 93 -12.03 9.23 -16.05
N ALA A 94 -11.48 8.02 -16.10
CA ALA A 94 -12.10 6.89 -16.78
C ALA A 94 -13.08 6.18 -15.83
N GLU A 95 -14.30 5.93 -16.30
CA GLU A 95 -15.32 5.16 -15.57
C GLU A 95 -15.05 3.67 -15.63
N LYS A 96 -14.46 3.22 -16.75
CA LYS A 96 -14.11 1.83 -17.02
C LYS A 96 -13.03 1.77 -18.08
N TRP A 97 -12.35 0.62 -18.13
CA TRP A 97 -11.39 0.27 -19.17
C TRP A 97 -11.51 -1.22 -19.47
N SER A 98 -11.11 -1.61 -20.68
CA SER A 98 -11.12 -3.00 -21.12
C SER A 98 -9.90 -3.32 -21.96
N ALA A 99 -9.35 -4.50 -21.72
CA ALA A 99 -8.35 -5.08 -22.61
C ALA A 99 -9.02 -5.57 -23.90
N GLU A 100 -8.37 -5.30 -25.02
CA GLU A 100 -8.78 -5.69 -26.37
C GLU A 100 -7.59 -6.38 -27.06
N LYS A 101 -7.86 -7.20 -28.05
CA LYS A 101 -6.84 -7.89 -28.88
C LYS A 101 -5.73 -8.56 -28.04
N GLY A 102 -6.12 -9.31 -27.01
CA GLY A 102 -5.17 -10.04 -26.16
C GLY A 102 -4.21 -9.12 -25.38
N ASN A 103 -4.72 -8.04 -24.80
CA ASN A 103 -3.96 -7.04 -24.02
C ASN A 103 -2.97 -6.20 -24.85
N GLN A 104 -3.05 -6.25 -26.18
CA GLN A 104 -2.29 -5.36 -27.05
C GLN A 104 -3.02 -4.04 -27.30
N GLN A 105 -4.33 -3.97 -27.09
CA GLN A 105 -5.09 -2.74 -27.11
C GLN A 105 -5.85 -2.54 -25.81
N TRP A 106 -6.00 -1.28 -25.39
CA TRP A 106 -6.76 -0.93 -24.20
C TRP A 106 -7.64 0.28 -24.49
N ALA A 107 -8.94 0.12 -24.26
CA ALA A 107 -9.91 1.20 -24.39
C ALA A 107 -10.33 1.72 -23.02
N PHE A 108 -10.41 3.04 -22.87
CA PHE A 108 -10.82 3.71 -21.65
C PHE A 108 -12.00 4.62 -21.96
N THR A 109 -13.11 4.46 -21.24
CA THR A 109 -14.31 5.28 -21.38
C THR A 109 -14.30 6.37 -20.30
N LEU A 110 -14.37 7.63 -20.72
CA LEU A 110 -14.28 8.81 -19.87
C LEU A 110 -15.63 9.22 -19.28
N ARG A 111 -15.59 9.76 -18.06
CA ARG A 111 -16.71 10.46 -17.43
C ARG A 111 -17.10 11.67 -18.26
N GLN A 112 -18.37 11.74 -18.67
CA GLN A 112 -18.88 12.84 -19.51
C GLN A 112 -19.19 14.13 -18.72
N VAL A 113 -19.23 14.05 -17.38
CA VAL A 113 -19.56 15.19 -16.51
C VAL A 113 -18.34 16.03 -16.11
N VAL A 114 -17.14 15.67 -16.56
CA VAL A 114 -15.90 16.32 -16.13
C VAL A 114 -15.57 17.50 -17.03
N THR A 115 -15.25 18.62 -16.40
CA THR A 115 -14.69 19.80 -17.06
C THR A 115 -13.36 20.15 -16.44
N PHE A 116 -12.46 20.73 -17.22
CA PHE A 116 -11.33 21.48 -16.70
C PHE A 116 -11.80 22.71 -15.92
N SER A 117 -10.94 23.27 -15.08
CA SER A 117 -11.24 24.44 -14.24
C SER A 117 -11.69 25.68 -15.03
N ASP A 118 -11.23 25.84 -16.27
CA ASP A 118 -11.66 26.89 -17.19
C ASP A 118 -13.09 26.66 -17.74
N GLY A 119 -13.65 25.46 -17.58
CA GLY A 119 -14.98 25.06 -18.05
C GLY A 119 -14.97 24.29 -19.37
N THR A 120 -13.81 24.08 -20.00
CA THR A 120 -13.72 23.22 -21.18
C THR A 120 -14.04 21.76 -20.79
N PRO A 121 -14.87 21.04 -21.57
CA PRO A 121 -15.14 19.62 -21.30
C PRO A 121 -13.88 18.77 -21.40
N LEU A 122 -13.78 17.74 -20.55
CA LEU A 122 -12.80 16.69 -20.74
C LEU A 122 -13.28 15.74 -21.85
N ASP A 123 -12.43 15.49 -22.83
CA ASP A 123 -12.67 14.54 -23.92
C ASP A 123 -11.46 13.63 -24.17
N ALA A 124 -11.65 12.64 -25.05
CA ALA A 124 -10.60 11.70 -25.44
C ALA A 124 -9.44 12.38 -26.19
N ALA A 125 -9.67 13.56 -26.80
CA ALA A 125 -8.60 14.31 -27.48
C ALA A 125 -7.63 14.95 -26.48
N ALA A 126 -8.12 15.47 -25.36
CA ALA A 126 -7.27 15.97 -24.26
C ALA A 126 -6.42 14.85 -23.66
N VAL A 127 -6.98 13.65 -23.50
CA VAL A 127 -6.23 12.47 -23.05
C VAL A 127 -5.16 12.09 -24.07
N LYS A 128 -5.52 12.00 -25.36
CA LYS A 128 -4.56 11.72 -26.43
C LYS A 128 -3.41 12.72 -26.41
N ALA A 129 -3.70 14.02 -26.35
CA ALA A 129 -2.69 15.07 -26.31
C ALA A 129 -1.79 14.97 -25.07
N SER A 130 -2.34 14.55 -23.93
CA SER A 130 -1.57 14.31 -22.70
C SER A 130 -0.53 13.20 -22.89
N PHE A 131 -0.93 12.05 -23.43
CA PHE A 131 0.00 10.95 -23.65
C PHE A 131 0.94 11.17 -24.85
N ASP A 132 0.48 11.80 -25.93
CA ASP A 132 1.37 12.19 -27.03
C ASP A 132 2.53 13.06 -26.53
N ARG A 133 2.25 13.99 -25.60
CA ARG A 133 3.28 14.82 -24.96
C ARG A 133 4.28 14.01 -24.13
N LEU A 134 3.82 13.00 -23.39
CA LEU A 134 4.70 12.13 -22.59
C LEU A 134 5.58 11.22 -23.48
N LEU A 135 5.08 10.89 -24.67
CA LEU A 135 5.76 9.99 -25.62
C LEU A 135 6.69 10.73 -26.59
N ASP A 136 6.61 12.05 -26.68
CA ASP A 136 7.45 12.88 -27.53
C ASP A 136 8.83 13.11 -26.86
N PRO A 137 9.94 12.58 -27.43
CA PRO A 137 11.28 12.77 -26.89
C PRO A 137 11.70 14.24 -26.79
N ALA A 138 11.14 15.14 -27.60
CA ALA A 138 11.46 16.57 -27.56
C ALA A 138 10.86 17.29 -26.34
N LYS A 139 9.95 16.64 -25.59
CA LYS A 139 9.31 17.22 -24.39
C LYS A 139 10.04 16.91 -23.10
N ASN A 140 11.14 16.14 -23.15
CA ASN A 140 11.93 15.76 -21.98
C ASN A 140 11.08 15.16 -20.84
N SER A 141 10.04 14.39 -21.18
CA SER A 141 9.15 13.83 -20.17
C SER A 141 9.89 12.83 -19.27
N ALA A 142 9.70 12.98 -17.96
CA ALA A 142 10.25 12.04 -16.97
C ALA A 142 9.66 10.62 -17.11
N ALA A 143 8.46 10.49 -17.68
CA ALA A 143 7.81 9.19 -17.90
C ALA A 143 8.21 8.48 -19.20
N LEU A 144 9.00 9.10 -20.08
CA LEU A 144 9.33 8.53 -21.39
C LEU A 144 9.97 7.14 -21.27
N ALA A 145 10.85 6.97 -20.28
CA ALA A 145 11.51 5.69 -20.02
C ALA A 145 10.52 4.58 -19.62
N ALA A 146 9.46 4.92 -18.88
CA ALA A 146 8.43 3.96 -18.45
C ALA A 146 7.62 3.42 -19.64
N PHE A 147 7.50 4.19 -20.73
CA PHE A 147 6.76 3.78 -21.93
C PHE A 147 7.60 3.09 -23.01
N LYS A 148 8.93 3.24 -23.00
CA LYS A 148 9.87 2.88 -24.10
C LYS A 148 9.65 1.51 -24.75
N THR A 149 9.14 0.51 -24.02
CA THR A 149 8.91 -0.86 -24.53
C THR A 149 7.43 -1.29 -24.52
N VAL A 150 6.52 -0.38 -24.20
CA VAL A 150 5.10 -0.65 -23.98
C VAL A 150 4.24 0.18 -24.91
N LEU A 151 4.46 1.49 -25.00
CA LEU A 151 3.66 2.43 -25.79
C LEU A 151 4.61 3.36 -26.55
N ALA A 152 4.39 3.50 -27.86
CA ALA A 152 5.20 4.36 -28.72
C ALA A 152 4.40 5.59 -29.16
N GLN A 153 5.10 6.63 -29.62
CA GLN A 153 4.48 7.80 -30.26
C GLN A 153 3.55 7.34 -31.40
N GLY A 154 2.36 7.92 -31.45
CA GLY A 154 1.29 7.49 -32.38
C GLY A 154 0.46 6.29 -31.88
N GLY A 155 0.82 5.68 -30.76
CA GLY A 155 0.10 4.56 -30.15
C GLY A 155 -1.20 4.94 -29.43
N VAL A 156 -1.60 6.22 -29.43
CA VAL A 156 -2.83 6.70 -28.79
C VAL A 156 -3.77 7.24 -29.85
N SER A 157 -5.00 6.75 -29.83
CA SER A 157 -6.05 7.10 -30.79
C SER A 157 -7.37 7.39 -30.08
N VAL A 158 -8.27 8.09 -30.76
CA VAL A 158 -9.61 8.40 -30.26
C VAL A 158 -10.60 7.59 -31.07
N ARG A 159 -11.45 6.81 -30.40
CA ARG A 159 -12.54 6.07 -31.03
C ARG A 159 -13.77 6.96 -31.19
N ASP A 160 -14.06 7.74 -30.16
CA ASP A 160 -15.13 8.75 -30.09
C ASP A 160 -14.77 9.77 -28.98
N SER A 161 -15.57 10.82 -28.81
CA SER A 161 -15.28 11.89 -27.83
C SER A 161 -15.09 11.41 -26.40
N ALA A 162 -15.66 10.25 -26.05
CA ALA A 162 -15.62 9.67 -24.70
C ALA A 162 -14.61 8.52 -24.57
N THR A 163 -14.03 8.03 -25.66
CA THR A 163 -13.27 6.79 -25.66
C THR A 163 -11.90 6.95 -26.31
N VAL A 164 -10.86 6.82 -25.48
CA VAL A 164 -9.46 6.77 -25.92
C VAL A 164 -9.01 5.32 -26.02
N VAL A 165 -8.19 5.00 -27.03
CA VAL A 165 -7.65 3.67 -27.28
C VAL A 165 -6.13 3.75 -27.38
N PHE A 166 -5.47 2.94 -26.56
CA PHE A 166 -4.03 2.75 -26.58
C PHE A 166 -3.70 1.46 -27.33
N THR A 167 -2.77 1.52 -28.28
CA THR A 167 -2.21 0.37 -28.98
C THR A 167 -0.77 0.18 -28.55
N LEU A 168 -0.50 -0.94 -27.90
CA LEU A 168 0.77 -1.25 -27.29
C LEU A 168 1.72 -1.93 -28.29
N GLN A 169 3.02 -1.76 -28.09
CA GLN A 169 4.06 -2.41 -28.88
C GLN A 169 4.06 -3.95 -28.71
N ARG A 170 3.54 -4.41 -27.58
CA ARG A 170 3.37 -5.83 -27.22
C ARG A 170 2.19 -5.99 -26.26
N PRO A 171 1.57 -7.18 -26.16
CA PRO A 171 0.65 -7.49 -25.07
C PRO A 171 1.25 -7.13 -23.70
N PHE A 172 0.51 -6.37 -22.90
CA PHE A 172 0.93 -6.00 -21.55
C PHE A 172 -0.28 -5.85 -20.62
N SER A 173 -0.45 -6.81 -19.73
CA SER A 173 -1.60 -6.90 -18.83
C SER A 173 -1.64 -5.78 -17.78
N ASP A 174 -0.48 -5.27 -17.38
CA ASP A 174 -0.36 -4.25 -16.32
C ASP A 174 -0.45 -2.81 -16.88
N PHE A 175 -0.81 -2.65 -18.16
CA PHE A 175 -0.93 -1.33 -18.77
C PHE A 175 -1.81 -0.34 -18.00
N PRO A 176 -2.95 -0.74 -17.41
CA PRO A 176 -3.74 0.16 -16.56
C PRO A 176 -2.97 0.78 -15.39
N TYR A 177 -2.00 0.05 -14.80
CA TYR A 177 -1.13 0.62 -13.77
C TYR A 177 -0.22 1.72 -14.33
N LEU A 178 0.33 1.51 -15.53
CA LEU A 178 1.26 2.42 -16.19
C LEU A 178 0.64 3.77 -16.58
N VAL A 179 -0.69 3.80 -16.76
CA VAL A 179 -1.47 5.02 -17.07
C VAL A 179 -2.33 5.50 -15.88
N SER A 180 -2.09 4.94 -14.69
CA SER A 180 -2.74 5.37 -13.44
C SER A 180 -1.90 6.41 -12.69
N ALA A 181 -2.41 6.86 -11.54
CA ALA A 181 -1.65 7.66 -10.57
C ALA A 181 -0.33 7.01 -10.11
N GLY A 182 -0.13 5.70 -10.32
CA GLY A 182 1.14 5.01 -10.08
C GLY A 182 2.28 5.48 -10.99
N ASN A 183 1.95 6.11 -12.13
CA ASN A 183 2.89 6.87 -12.94
C ASN A 183 2.50 8.35 -12.82
N TYR A 184 3.12 9.06 -11.89
CA TYR A 184 2.66 10.40 -11.48
C TYR A 184 2.63 11.43 -12.63
N ASN A 185 3.42 11.27 -13.70
CA ASN A 185 3.37 12.14 -14.88
C ASN A 185 2.18 11.84 -15.82
N ALA A 186 1.49 10.71 -15.67
CA ALA A 186 0.32 10.31 -16.49
C ALA A 186 -0.97 11.07 -16.16
N VAL A 187 -0.85 12.26 -15.56
CA VAL A 187 -1.96 13.15 -15.25
C VAL A 187 -2.55 13.72 -16.54
N ILE A 188 -3.87 13.93 -16.57
CA ILE A 188 -4.55 14.44 -17.75
C ILE A 188 -4.57 15.96 -17.73
N LEU A 189 -3.97 16.55 -18.76
CA LEU A 189 -3.86 17.99 -18.95
C LEU A 189 -4.75 18.42 -20.11
N LYS A 190 -5.06 19.73 -20.14
CA LYS A 190 -5.75 20.33 -21.28
C LYS A 190 -4.92 20.14 -22.55
N SER A 191 -5.59 19.97 -23.68
CA SER A 191 -4.96 19.64 -24.97
C SER A 191 -3.89 20.63 -25.40
N ASP A 192 -4.08 21.91 -25.12
CA ASP A 192 -3.17 23.02 -25.43
C ASP A 192 -2.14 23.33 -24.34
N TYR A 193 -2.00 22.46 -23.32
CA TYR A 193 -0.96 22.63 -22.31
C TYR A 193 0.44 22.65 -22.96
N ALA A 194 1.14 23.77 -22.75
CA ALA A 194 2.43 24.08 -23.35
C ALA A 194 3.52 24.40 -22.31
N GLY A 195 3.29 24.09 -21.03
CA GLY A 195 4.18 24.43 -19.91
C GLY A 195 3.65 25.56 -19.04
N GLY A 196 4.45 25.97 -18.05
CA GLY A 196 4.13 27.11 -17.18
C GLY A 196 3.02 26.81 -16.16
N PHE A 197 2.93 25.55 -15.71
CA PHE A 197 1.88 25.06 -14.82
C PHE A 197 1.59 26.00 -13.64
N THR A 198 2.63 26.45 -12.93
CA THR A 198 2.49 27.28 -11.73
C THR A 198 1.91 28.68 -11.95
N SER A 199 1.89 29.16 -13.20
CA SER A 199 1.36 30.49 -13.55
C SER A 199 -0.08 30.46 -14.08
N LYS A 200 -0.50 29.35 -14.69
CA LYS A 200 -1.78 29.21 -15.40
C LYS A 200 -2.28 27.77 -15.31
N ALA A 201 -2.34 27.22 -14.09
CA ALA A 201 -2.71 25.83 -13.89
C ALA A 201 -4.18 25.61 -14.30
N ILE A 202 -4.40 24.74 -15.28
CA ILE A 202 -5.72 24.28 -15.68
C ILE A 202 -5.75 22.76 -15.53
N GLY A 203 -6.72 22.28 -14.76
CA GLY A 203 -6.85 20.86 -14.45
C GLY A 203 -8.28 20.51 -14.06
N THR A 204 -8.53 19.23 -13.87
CA THR A 204 -9.85 18.66 -13.52
C THR A 204 -9.99 18.37 -12.02
N GLY A 205 -8.95 18.67 -11.23
CA GLY A 205 -8.83 18.30 -9.84
C GLY A 205 -9.64 19.16 -8.87
N PRO A 206 -9.59 18.83 -7.57
CA PRO A 206 -10.44 19.43 -6.53
C PRO A 206 -10.10 20.88 -6.17
N PHE A 207 -8.90 21.37 -6.50
CA PHE A 207 -8.47 22.72 -6.15
C PHE A 207 -7.92 23.49 -7.37
N LEU A 208 -7.96 24.81 -7.28
CA LEU A 208 -7.38 25.76 -8.21
C LEU A 208 -6.09 26.29 -7.60
N LEU A 209 -4.98 26.27 -8.33
CA LEU A 209 -3.75 26.95 -7.92
C LEU A 209 -3.93 28.46 -8.13
N THR A 210 -4.05 29.22 -7.05
CA THR A 210 -4.31 30.66 -7.11
C THR A 210 -3.06 31.51 -6.89
N ASP A 211 -2.07 30.97 -6.17
CA ASP A 211 -0.79 31.64 -5.93
C ASP A 211 0.32 30.59 -5.80
N TYR A 212 1.49 30.89 -6.34
CA TYR A 212 2.66 30.02 -6.25
C TYR A 212 3.92 30.87 -6.17
N ASN A 213 4.75 30.58 -5.19
CA ASN A 213 6.09 31.12 -5.07
C ASN A 213 7.08 29.97 -4.90
N PRO A 214 8.11 29.87 -5.77
CA PRO A 214 9.04 28.75 -5.77
C PRO A 214 9.85 28.61 -4.47
N SER A 215 9.94 29.67 -3.66
CA SER A 215 10.69 29.68 -2.41
C SER A 215 9.82 29.55 -1.16
N THR A 216 8.54 29.92 -1.23
CA THR A 216 7.68 30.00 -0.02
C THR A 216 6.49 29.05 -0.02
N GLY A 217 5.99 28.61 -1.18
CA GLY A 217 4.92 27.62 -1.25
C GLY A 217 3.82 27.94 -2.26
N ALA A 218 2.62 27.44 -1.98
CA ALA A 218 1.47 27.52 -2.87
C ALA A 218 0.17 27.77 -2.10
N THR A 219 -0.76 28.51 -2.71
CA THR A 219 -2.13 28.67 -2.21
C THR A 219 -3.09 28.09 -3.22
N LEU A 220 -3.98 27.21 -2.75
CA LEU A 220 -5.00 26.60 -3.55
C LEU A 220 -6.38 26.82 -2.94
N THR A 221 -7.37 27.13 -3.76
CA THR A 221 -8.77 27.29 -3.36
C THR A 221 -9.63 26.20 -3.97
N ARG A 222 -10.76 25.88 -3.34
CA ARG A 222 -11.72 24.88 -3.85
C ARG A 222 -12.08 25.17 -5.30
N ASN A 223 -12.01 24.15 -6.16
CA ASN A 223 -12.53 24.22 -7.52
C ASN A 223 -14.07 24.08 -7.50
N PRO A 224 -14.84 25.13 -7.80
CA PRO A 224 -16.30 25.06 -7.78
C PRO A 224 -16.87 24.17 -8.90
N LYS A 225 -16.06 23.84 -9.91
CA LYS A 225 -16.43 22.96 -11.04
C LYS A 225 -15.96 21.52 -10.82
N TYR A 226 -15.50 21.15 -9.62
CA TYR A 226 -15.02 19.81 -9.37
C TYR A 226 -16.14 18.78 -9.57
N TRP A 227 -15.82 17.71 -10.31
CA TRP A 227 -16.81 16.78 -10.83
C TRP A 227 -17.38 15.82 -9.76
N GLN A 228 -16.67 15.61 -8.64
CA GLN A 228 -17.18 14.81 -7.54
C GLN A 228 -18.07 15.65 -6.62
N ARG A 229 -19.38 15.42 -6.70
CA ARG A 229 -20.37 16.10 -5.85
C ARG A 229 -20.06 15.89 -4.36
N GLY A 230 -20.18 16.98 -3.59
CA GLY A 230 -19.92 16.96 -2.14
C GLY A 230 -18.43 16.94 -1.76
N LYS A 231 -17.52 17.05 -2.73
CA LYS A 231 -16.06 17.11 -2.52
C LYS A 231 -15.48 18.36 -3.20
N PRO A 232 -14.26 18.78 -2.83
CA PRO A 232 -13.55 18.43 -1.58
C PRO A 232 -14.35 18.87 -0.34
N TYR A 233 -13.92 18.51 0.88
CA TYR A 233 -14.53 19.08 2.09
C TYR A 233 -13.97 20.46 2.41
N LEU A 234 -12.67 20.65 2.23
CA LEU A 234 -11.92 21.87 2.52
C LEU A 234 -12.23 22.99 1.51
N ASP A 235 -12.18 24.23 1.99
CA ASP A 235 -12.27 25.44 1.16
C ASP A 235 -10.94 25.77 0.47
N GLY A 236 -9.82 25.30 1.01
CA GLY A 236 -8.51 25.50 0.41
C GLY A 236 -7.41 24.66 1.03
N VAL A 237 -6.25 24.75 0.41
CA VAL A 237 -4.99 24.16 0.87
C VAL A 237 -3.91 25.23 0.79
N ARG A 238 -3.12 25.39 1.85
CA ARG A 238 -1.94 26.25 1.84
C ARG A 238 -0.70 25.41 2.07
N VAL A 239 0.14 25.33 1.05
CA VAL A 239 1.43 24.67 1.11
C VAL A 239 2.48 25.70 1.50
N LYS A 240 3.30 25.39 2.50
CA LYS A 240 4.45 26.21 2.90
C LYS A 240 5.71 25.38 2.75
N PHE A 241 6.72 25.95 2.09
CA PHE A 241 8.00 25.29 1.90
C PHE A 241 8.96 25.53 3.05
N TYR A 242 9.72 24.49 3.39
CA TYR A 242 10.76 24.52 4.41
C TYR A 242 12.08 24.00 3.84
N ALA A 243 13.18 24.56 4.34
CA ALA A 243 14.53 24.23 3.88
C ALA A 243 15.10 22.98 4.55
N ASP A 244 14.59 22.62 5.74
CA ASP A 244 15.06 21.48 6.53
C ASP A 244 13.94 20.92 7.42
N ALA A 245 14.10 19.66 7.84
CA ALA A 245 13.11 18.92 8.61
C ALA A 245 12.94 19.45 10.06
N GLN A 246 13.94 20.13 10.62
CA GLN A 246 13.82 20.71 11.96
C GLN A 246 12.85 21.91 11.94
N ALA A 247 12.93 22.75 10.92
CA ALA A 247 12.01 23.86 10.71
C ALA A 247 10.58 23.37 10.46
N GLU A 248 10.41 22.27 9.73
CA GLU A 248 9.12 21.59 9.53
C GLU A 248 8.51 21.14 10.87
N GLN A 249 9.30 20.44 11.70
CA GLN A 249 8.86 19.96 13.00
C GLN A 249 8.46 21.11 13.93
N LEU A 250 9.26 22.18 14.00
CA LEU A 250 8.94 23.35 14.83
C LEU A 250 7.67 24.05 14.37
N ALA A 251 7.44 24.13 13.06
CA ALA A 251 6.21 24.71 12.53
C ALA A 251 4.97 23.85 12.85
N LEU A 252 5.12 22.52 12.81
CA LEU A 252 4.05 21.61 13.21
C LEU A 252 3.74 21.74 14.71
N GLN A 253 4.76 21.72 15.56
CA GLN A 253 4.62 21.89 17.01
C GLN A 253 4.04 23.26 17.40
N GLY A 254 4.42 24.32 16.67
CA GLY A 254 3.90 25.67 16.85
C GLY A 254 2.48 25.88 16.31
N GLY A 255 1.92 24.90 15.58
CA GLY A 255 0.60 25.01 14.96
C GLY A 255 0.55 25.95 13.76
N ASP A 256 1.69 26.26 13.13
CA ASP A 256 1.78 27.04 11.89
C ASP A 256 1.28 26.24 10.68
N ILE A 257 1.46 24.92 10.73
CA ILE A 257 0.97 23.93 9.77
C ILE A 257 0.17 22.85 10.51
N ASP A 258 -0.74 22.19 9.80
CA ASP A 258 -1.61 21.15 10.35
C ASP A 258 -1.05 19.74 10.10
N THR A 259 -0.22 19.57 9.07
CA THR A 259 0.39 18.28 8.72
C THR A 259 1.68 18.46 7.93
N LEU A 260 2.54 17.45 8.00
CA LEU A 260 3.65 17.23 7.07
C LEU A 260 3.26 16.11 6.12
N ALA A 261 3.33 16.35 4.82
CA ALA A 261 2.91 15.36 3.83
C ALA A 261 4.04 14.40 3.42
N ILE A 262 5.29 14.86 3.49
CA ILE A 262 6.50 14.13 3.11
C ILE A 262 7.58 14.56 4.08
N THR A 263 7.97 13.69 5.02
CA THR A 263 9.04 14.00 5.97
C THR A 263 9.73 12.72 6.42
N ASP A 264 10.94 12.89 6.95
CA ASP A 264 11.73 11.78 7.48
C ASP A 264 11.21 11.42 8.89
N PRO A 265 10.70 10.21 9.09
CA PRO A 265 10.16 9.79 10.38
C PRO A 265 11.20 9.80 11.50
N SER A 266 12.50 9.76 11.19
CA SER A 266 13.56 9.84 12.20
C SER A 266 13.67 11.21 12.87
N VAL A 267 13.16 12.26 12.22
CA VAL A 267 13.24 13.65 12.71
C VAL A 267 11.97 14.05 13.48
N ILE A 268 10.84 13.40 13.22
CA ILE A 268 9.57 13.77 13.85
C ILE A 268 9.43 13.16 15.24
N GLN A 269 9.40 14.02 16.26
CA GLN A 269 9.05 13.62 17.63
C GLN A 269 7.56 13.81 17.88
N GLU A 270 6.89 12.75 18.32
CA GLU A 270 5.53 12.82 18.84
C GLU A 270 5.51 13.71 20.10
N ALA A 271 4.73 14.80 20.04
CA ALA A 271 4.62 15.74 21.14
C ALA A 271 3.26 16.47 21.07
N GLY A 272 2.61 16.64 22.23
CA GLY A 272 1.32 17.32 22.32
C GLY A 272 0.24 16.62 21.49
N ASP A 273 -0.42 17.37 20.61
CA ASP A 273 -1.51 16.91 19.73
C ASP A 273 -1.02 16.34 18.39
N VAL A 274 0.29 16.22 18.18
CA VAL A 274 0.87 15.68 16.94
C VAL A 274 0.76 14.15 16.93
N VAL A 275 0.08 13.62 15.92
CA VAL A 275 -0.04 12.18 15.68
C VAL A 275 0.83 11.78 14.50
N LEU A 276 1.69 10.78 14.69
CA LEU A 276 2.47 10.18 13.62
C LEU A 276 1.71 9.00 13.01
N ASP A 277 1.24 9.15 11.76
CA ASP A 277 0.66 8.04 11.01
C ASP A 277 1.75 7.24 10.29
N ARG A 278 1.84 5.94 10.58
CA ARG A 278 2.82 5.03 9.98
C ARG A 278 2.13 4.13 8.96
N ALA A 279 2.44 4.35 7.69
CA ALA A 279 1.92 3.54 6.60
C ALA A 279 3.02 2.63 6.01
N PRO A 280 2.71 1.38 5.64
CA PRO A 280 3.60 0.57 4.83
C PRO A 280 3.93 1.28 3.51
N ALA A 281 5.21 1.33 3.14
CA ALA A 281 5.68 1.98 1.92
C ALA A 281 6.29 0.96 0.94
N THR A 282 6.42 1.37 -0.32
CA THR A 282 7.16 0.62 -1.35
C THR A 282 8.48 1.28 -1.73
N SER A 283 8.90 2.28 -0.96
CA SER A 283 10.27 2.80 -1.03
C SER A 283 11.26 1.70 -0.64
N MET A 284 12.43 1.72 -1.26
CA MET A 284 13.48 0.74 -1.01
C MET A 284 14.81 1.46 -0.90
N THR A 285 15.52 1.20 0.19
CA THR A 285 16.94 1.55 0.34
C THR A 285 17.76 0.32 -0.06
N ALA A 286 18.62 0.45 -1.08
CA ALA A 286 19.43 -0.66 -1.58
C ALA A 286 20.86 -0.23 -1.91
N LEU A 287 21.82 -1.09 -1.56
CA LEU A 287 23.19 -0.98 -2.06
C LEU A 287 23.25 -1.57 -3.47
N THR A 288 23.35 -0.71 -4.49
CA THR A 288 23.33 -1.14 -5.89
C THR A 288 24.75 -1.34 -6.40
N LEU A 289 25.08 -2.55 -6.85
CA LEU A 289 26.43 -2.90 -7.34
C LEU A 289 26.47 -2.94 -8.87
N ARG A 290 27.45 -2.27 -9.47
CA ARG A 290 27.68 -2.26 -10.92
C ARG A 290 28.30 -3.57 -11.39
N VAL A 291 27.45 -4.57 -11.66
CA VAL A 291 27.89 -5.94 -12.05
C VAL A 291 28.65 -6.03 -13.36
N ASP A 292 28.70 -4.94 -14.12
CA ASP A 292 29.48 -4.76 -15.34
C ASP A 292 30.89 -4.19 -15.09
N GLN A 293 31.27 -3.95 -13.83
CA GLN A 293 32.52 -3.32 -13.42
C GLN A 293 33.26 -4.16 -12.38
N HIS A 294 34.59 -4.22 -12.48
CA HIS A 294 35.43 -4.82 -11.45
C HIS A 294 35.39 -3.99 -10.14
N PRO A 295 35.34 -4.58 -8.93
CA PRO A 295 35.34 -6.02 -8.62
C PRO A 295 33.95 -6.65 -8.52
N PHE A 296 32.88 -5.91 -8.83
CA PHE A 296 31.50 -6.34 -8.67
C PHE A 296 31.01 -7.28 -9.79
N ASP A 297 31.77 -7.44 -10.86
CA ASP A 297 31.61 -8.48 -11.87
C ASP A 297 31.73 -9.89 -11.27
N ARG A 298 32.56 -10.05 -10.23
CA ARG A 298 32.73 -11.31 -9.49
C ARG A 298 31.59 -11.57 -8.51
N LYS A 299 30.94 -12.74 -8.63
CA LYS A 299 29.85 -13.17 -7.75
C LYS A 299 30.29 -13.24 -6.28
N GLU A 300 31.50 -13.73 -6.03
CA GLU A 300 32.02 -13.95 -4.67
C GLU A 300 32.18 -12.63 -3.92
N VAL A 301 32.56 -11.56 -4.63
CA VAL A 301 32.67 -10.21 -4.05
C VAL A 301 31.29 -9.69 -3.64
N ARG A 302 30.28 -9.85 -4.51
CA ARG A 302 28.90 -9.44 -4.18
C ARG A 302 28.35 -10.23 -3.00
N GLN A 303 28.62 -11.53 -2.94
CA GLN A 303 28.22 -12.37 -1.81
C GLN A 303 28.93 -11.95 -0.52
N ALA A 304 30.24 -11.70 -0.56
CA ALA A 304 31.00 -11.23 0.61
C ALA A 304 30.42 -9.92 1.16
N ILE A 305 30.08 -8.97 0.29
CA ILE A 305 29.41 -7.71 0.68
C ILE A 305 28.05 -7.98 1.31
N ALA A 306 27.23 -8.84 0.70
CA ALA A 306 25.90 -9.19 1.22
C ALA A 306 25.96 -9.83 2.61
N TYR A 307 26.93 -10.73 2.86
CA TYR A 307 27.13 -11.37 4.16
C TYR A 307 27.76 -10.46 5.21
N ALA A 308 28.53 -9.45 4.79
CA ALA A 308 29.15 -8.50 5.72
C ALA A 308 28.19 -7.39 6.20
N LEU A 309 27.01 -7.25 5.57
CA LEU A 309 26.05 -6.21 5.89
C LEU A 309 25.11 -6.63 7.03
N ASP A 310 25.27 -6.00 8.20
CA ASP A 310 24.32 -6.11 9.31
C ASP A 310 23.08 -5.23 9.02
N ARG A 311 22.10 -5.83 8.33
CA ARG A 311 20.87 -5.12 7.92
C ARG A 311 20.03 -4.63 9.12
N PRO A 312 19.83 -5.42 10.19
CA PRO A 312 19.21 -4.91 11.42
C PRO A 312 19.91 -3.68 11.97
N ALA A 313 21.23 -3.70 12.14
CA ALA A 313 21.96 -2.56 12.68
C ALA A 313 21.86 -1.31 11.78
N VAL A 314 21.85 -1.49 10.46
CA VAL A 314 21.64 -0.38 9.51
C VAL A 314 20.22 0.19 9.65
N ASN A 315 19.19 -0.65 9.73
CA ASN A 315 17.81 -0.21 9.93
C ASN A 315 17.64 0.56 11.25
N ASP A 316 18.24 0.07 12.33
CA ASP A 316 18.20 0.75 13.64
C ASP A 316 18.91 2.11 13.59
N ALA A 317 20.07 2.18 12.94
CA ALA A 317 20.87 3.39 12.89
C ALA A 317 20.36 4.46 11.91
N VAL A 318 19.74 4.05 10.80
CA VAL A 318 19.31 4.96 9.73
C VAL A 318 17.82 5.28 9.82
N ASP A 319 16.97 4.27 10.06
CA ASP A 319 15.51 4.37 9.98
C ASP A 319 14.85 4.23 11.37
N ASN A 320 15.62 4.25 12.47
CA ASN A 320 15.13 4.02 13.84
C ASN A 320 14.34 2.70 13.99
N GLY A 321 14.71 1.68 13.22
CA GLY A 321 14.12 0.35 13.27
C GLY A 321 12.73 0.23 12.63
N ILE A 322 12.20 1.28 11.99
CA ILE A 322 10.83 1.27 11.45
C ILE A 322 10.71 0.59 10.08
N ALA A 323 11.83 0.41 9.34
CA ALA A 323 11.78 -0.19 8.02
C ALA A 323 11.69 -1.73 8.12
N GLN A 324 11.18 -2.34 7.06
CA GLN A 324 11.18 -3.79 6.91
C GLN A 324 12.48 -4.24 6.22
N LEU A 325 13.13 -5.27 6.77
CA LEU A 325 14.33 -5.85 6.14
C LEU A 325 14.00 -6.43 4.76
N ALA A 326 14.72 -5.97 3.74
CA ALA A 326 14.60 -6.47 2.38
C ALA A 326 15.26 -7.85 2.20
N ASN A 327 14.71 -8.65 1.28
CA ASN A 327 15.19 -10.00 0.95
C ASN A 327 15.78 -10.07 -0.47
N ASP A 328 16.65 -9.12 -0.83
CA ASP A 328 17.42 -9.08 -2.09
C ASP A 328 16.59 -9.16 -3.39
N HIS A 329 15.31 -8.80 -3.33
CA HIS A 329 14.45 -8.55 -4.49
C HIS A 329 13.77 -7.17 -4.39
N LEU A 330 13.39 -6.62 -5.55
CA LEU A 330 12.84 -5.26 -5.67
C LEU A 330 11.35 -5.14 -5.29
N PHE A 331 10.66 -6.26 -5.08
CA PHE A 331 9.24 -6.23 -4.77
C PHE A 331 8.99 -6.05 -3.26
N ALA A 332 8.46 -4.91 -2.85
CA ALA A 332 7.93 -4.77 -1.50
C ALA A 332 6.82 -5.82 -1.22
N PRO A 333 6.68 -6.34 0.01
CA PRO A 333 5.62 -7.30 0.36
C PRO A 333 4.19 -6.80 0.15
N LEU A 334 4.02 -5.49 0.00
CA LEU A 334 2.73 -4.87 -0.30
C LEU A 334 2.26 -5.14 -1.75
N PHE A 335 3.17 -5.52 -2.66
CA PHE A 335 2.78 -5.90 -4.02
C PHE A 335 2.14 -7.29 -4.05
N PRO A 336 0.96 -7.47 -4.70
CA PRO A 336 0.34 -8.79 -4.86
C PRO A 336 1.24 -9.81 -5.57
N SER A 337 2.12 -9.33 -6.44
CA SER A 337 3.09 -10.12 -7.20
C SER A 337 4.38 -10.43 -6.45
N SER A 338 4.53 -10.01 -5.19
CA SER A 338 5.76 -10.22 -4.44
C SER A 338 6.16 -11.71 -4.45
N PRO A 339 7.44 -12.03 -4.75
CA PRO A 339 7.92 -13.40 -4.85
C PRO A 339 7.66 -14.20 -3.57
N LYS A 340 7.25 -15.45 -3.76
CA LYS A 340 7.28 -16.49 -2.72
C LYS A 340 8.52 -17.31 -3.01
N GLU A 341 9.59 -17.10 -2.26
CA GLU A 341 10.92 -17.57 -2.67
C GLU A 341 11.30 -18.88 -1.99
N PRO A 342 11.79 -19.87 -2.73
CA PRO A 342 12.58 -20.95 -2.16
C PRO A 342 13.80 -20.34 -1.45
N SER A 343 14.01 -20.73 -0.21
CA SER A 343 15.09 -20.27 0.64
C SER A 343 15.99 -21.44 1.00
N SER A 344 17.28 -21.17 1.21
CA SER A 344 18.24 -22.16 1.75
C SER A 344 18.39 -22.08 3.26
N ARG A 345 17.63 -21.21 3.93
CA ARG A 345 17.68 -21.06 5.39
C ARG A 345 17.25 -22.36 6.06
N HIS A 346 17.95 -22.72 7.13
CA HIS A 346 17.60 -23.88 7.93
C HIS A 346 16.43 -23.50 8.84
N VAL A 347 15.29 -24.17 8.69
CA VAL A 347 14.09 -23.92 9.49
C VAL A 347 13.70 -25.20 10.20
N GLN A 348 13.65 -25.13 11.52
CA GLN A 348 13.12 -26.18 12.38
C GLN A 348 11.82 -25.72 13.02
N VAL A 349 10.83 -26.59 13.04
CA VAL A 349 9.56 -26.38 13.73
C VAL A 349 9.41 -27.46 14.79
N ALA A 350 9.20 -27.04 16.03
CA ALA A 350 8.92 -27.92 17.15
C ALA A 350 7.56 -27.60 17.78
N VAL A 351 6.92 -28.64 18.31
CA VAL A 351 5.66 -28.54 19.05
C VAL A 351 5.87 -29.26 20.38
N ASP A 352 5.64 -28.55 21.49
CA ASP A 352 5.87 -29.06 22.85
C ASP A 352 7.27 -29.67 23.02
N GLY A 353 8.29 -29.00 22.46
CA GLY A 353 9.69 -29.42 22.53
C GLY A 353 10.08 -30.56 21.57
N VAL A 354 9.16 -31.05 20.73
CA VAL A 354 9.44 -32.11 19.76
C VAL A 354 9.49 -31.54 18.35
N VAL A 355 10.60 -31.75 17.65
CA VAL A 355 10.75 -31.34 16.24
C VAL A 355 9.77 -32.13 15.36
N VAL A 356 8.91 -31.39 14.65
CA VAL A 356 7.92 -31.91 13.71
C VAL A 356 8.26 -31.60 12.25
N ALA A 357 9.15 -30.64 12.00
CA ALA A 357 9.69 -30.34 10.68
C ALA A 357 11.12 -29.81 10.78
N ASP A 358 11.97 -30.17 9.82
CA ASP A 358 13.36 -29.73 9.73
C ASP A 358 13.77 -29.64 8.25
N THR A 359 13.96 -28.42 7.74
CA THR A 359 14.20 -28.18 6.32
C THR A 359 15.30 -27.17 6.05
N ARG A 360 16.01 -27.34 4.93
CA ARG A 360 16.94 -26.35 4.36
C ARG A 360 16.45 -25.81 3.01
N ARG A 361 15.18 -26.03 2.71
CA ARG A 361 14.54 -25.64 1.44
C ARG A 361 13.10 -25.14 1.66
N PRO A 362 12.81 -24.30 2.67
CA PRO A 362 11.48 -23.75 2.83
C PRO A 362 11.17 -22.77 1.69
N VAL A 363 9.90 -22.66 1.34
CA VAL A 363 9.40 -21.49 0.60
C VAL A 363 8.95 -20.45 1.62
N LEU A 364 9.59 -19.29 1.61
CA LEU A 364 9.21 -18.16 2.48
C LEU A 364 8.09 -17.39 1.80
N VAL A 365 6.98 -17.22 2.53
CA VAL A 365 5.84 -16.43 2.06
C VAL A 365 5.67 -15.23 2.97
N PHE A 366 5.80 -14.06 2.36
CA PHE A 366 5.63 -12.76 3.00
C PHE A 366 4.20 -12.29 2.72
N GLU A 367 3.43 -12.11 3.79
CA GLU A 367 2.02 -11.74 3.72
C GLU A 367 1.82 -10.40 4.43
N THR A 368 1.02 -9.52 3.82
CA THR A 368 0.72 -8.21 4.39
C THR A 368 0.16 -8.37 5.82
N ARG A 369 0.81 -7.75 6.81
CA ARG A 369 0.45 -7.76 8.23
C ARG A 369 0.50 -9.13 8.93
N LEU A 370 1.21 -10.10 8.36
CA LEU A 370 1.43 -11.40 9.00
C LEU A 370 2.94 -11.70 9.06
N PRO A 371 3.37 -12.49 10.06
CA PRO A 371 4.74 -12.97 10.12
C PRO A 371 5.06 -13.81 8.87
N VAL A 372 6.36 -13.93 8.56
CA VAL A 372 6.83 -14.83 7.51
C VAL A 372 6.31 -16.24 7.77
N ARG A 373 5.68 -16.82 6.74
CA ARG A 373 5.23 -18.22 6.79
C ARG A 373 6.23 -19.10 6.07
N TYR A 374 6.63 -20.15 6.76
CA TYR A 374 7.56 -21.16 6.27
C TYR A 374 6.76 -22.31 5.68
N TYR A 375 6.75 -22.42 4.35
CA TYR A 375 6.15 -23.55 3.65
C TYR A 375 7.22 -24.61 3.44
N ILE A 376 7.07 -25.72 4.13
CA ILE A 376 8.06 -26.79 4.24
C ILE A 376 7.66 -27.92 3.28
N PRO A 377 8.57 -28.45 2.44
CA PRO A 377 8.28 -29.62 1.63
C PRO A 377 7.80 -30.78 2.53
N PRO A 378 6.76 -31.52 2.15
CA PRO A 378 6.18 -32.56 3.01
C PRO A 378 7.18 -33.67 3.38
N GLU A 379 8.22 -33.89 2.57
CA GLU A 379 9.29 -34.82 2.86
C GLU A 379 10.23 -34.41 4.01
N ASP A 380 10.22 -33.12 4.37
CA ASP A 380 10.99 -32.56 5.49
C ASP A 380 10.11 -32.41 6.76
N VAL A 381 8.89 -32.97 6.74
CA VAL A 381 7.93 -32.95 7.85
C VAL A 381 7.64 -34.38 8.33
N ASP A 382 7.67 -34.59 9.64
CA ASP A 382 7.24 -35.85 10.24
C ASP A 382 5.70 -35.96 10.23
N LEU A 383 5.16 -36.34 9.07
CA LEU A 383 3.71 -36.48 8.87
C LEU A 383 3.06 -37.53 9.80
N SER A 384 3.83 -38.45 10.39
CA SER A 384 3.30 -39.44 11.33
C SER A 384 2.77 -38.80 12.62
N ARG A 385 3.27 -37.60 12.93
CA ARG A 385 2.85 -36.76 14.06
C ARG A 385 1.63 -35.91 13.74
N LEU A 386 1.12 -35.95 12.51
CA LEU A 386 -0.03 -35.14 12.10
C LEU A 386 -1.26 -36.02 11.89
N VAL A 387 -2.44 -35.47 12.18
CA VAL A 387 -3.74 -36.09 11.92
C VAL A 387 -4.57 -35.15 11.05
N ARG A 388 -5.15 -35.66 9.96
CA ARG A 388 -5.99 -34.84 9.08
C ARG A 388 -7.17 -34.28 9.85
N SER A 389 -7.39 -32.98 9.68
CA SER A 389 -8.60 -32.33 10.13
C SER A 389 -9.65 -32.31 9.02
N VAL A 390 -10.91 -32.22 9.43
CA VAL A 390 -12.04 -31.91 8.53
C VAL A 390 -12.10 -30.44 8.14
N LEU A 391 -11.38 -29.56 8.87
CA LEU A 391 -11.36 -28.13 8.62
C LEU A 391 -10.78 -27.81 7.24
N ARG A 392 -11.49 -26.96 6.51
CA ARG A 392 -11.04 -26.34 5.27
C ARG A 392 -11.36 -24.85 5.32
N THR A 393 -10.47 -24.04 4.75
CA THR A 393 -10.71 -22.61 4.58
C THR A 393 -10.34 -22.21 3.16
N ARG A 394 -10.90 -21.10 2.68
CA ARG A 394 -10.58 -20.57 1.35
C ARG A 394 -9.85 -19.25 1.47
N CYS A 395 -8.65 -19.18 0.90
CA CYS A 395 -7.89 -17.95 0.75
C CYS A 395 -8.04 -17.43 -0.69
N PRO A 396 -8.42 -16.16 -0.89
CA PRO A 396 -8.57 -15.61 -2.25
C PRO A 396 -7.26 -15.59 -3.04
N TYR A 397 -6.12 -15.54 -2.36
CA TYR A 397 -4.80 -15.40 -2.98
C TYR A 397 -4.03 -16.71 -3.15
N LYS A 398 -4.49 -17.80 -2.52
CA LYS A 398 -3.76 -19.07 -2.51
C LYS A 398 -4.62 -20.26 -2.90
N GLY A 399 -5.94 -20.23 -2.66
CA GLY A 399 -6.85 -21.34 -2.95
C GLY A 399 -7.46 -21.95 -1.68
N GLU A 400 -7.88 -23.21 -1.75
CA GLU A 400 -8.44 -23.96 -0.61
C GLU A 400 -7.30 -24.52 0.26
N ALA A 401 -7.28 -24.13 1.53
CA ALA A 401 -6.39 -24.68 2.54
C ALA A 401 -7.02 -25.93 3.19
N ARG A 402 -6.19 -26.93 3.46
CA ARG A 402 -6.55 -28.14 4.22
C ARG A 402 -5.70 -28.25 5.45
N TYR A 403 -6.34 -28.59 6.57
CA TYR A 403 -5.70 -28.54 7.88
C TYR A 403 -5.36 -29.91 8.45
N TRP A 404 -4.35 -29.92 9.31
CA TRP A 404 -3.98 -31.04 10.16
C TRP A 404 -3.83 -30.55 11.62
N SER A 405 -4.10 -31.45 12.54
CA SER A 405 -3.79 -31.32 13.97
C SER A 405 -2.48 -32.04 14.28
N VAL A 406 -1.77 -31.59 15.31
CA VAL A 406 -0.62 -32.32 15.84
C VAL A 406 -1.15 -33.41 16.79
N ARG A 407 -0.72 -34.65 16.60
CA ARG A 407 -1.16 -35.79 17.41
C ARG A 407 -0.74 -35.58 18.87
N GLY A 408 -1.73 -35.51 19.76
CA GLY A 408 -1.49 -35.24 21.19
C GLY A 408 -1.10 -33.79 21.50
N GLY A 409 -1.18 -32.91 20.51
CA GLY A 409 -0.88 -31.48 20.61
C GLY A 409 -2.07 -30.63 20.14
N PRO A 410 -1.82 -29.40 19.67
CA PRO A 410 -2.87 -28.46 19.30
C PRO A 410 -3.58 -28.83 17.98
N ASP A 411 -4.86 -28.50 17.92
CA ASP A 411 -5.73 -28.80 16.79
C ASP A 411 -5.66 -27.75 15.67
N ASN A 412 -5.73 -28.20 14.42
CA ASN A 412 -5.82 -27.33 13.23
C ASN A 412 -4.67 -26.32 13.08
N VAL A 413 -3.49 -26.62 13.64
CA VAL A 413 -2.36 -25.68 13.63
C VAL A 413 -1.48 -25.77 12.38
N VAL A 414 -1.72 -26.77 11.53
CA VAL A 414 -0.95 -27.04 10.33
C VAL A 414 -1.87 -26.95 9.11
N TRP A 415 -1.40 -26.36 8.01
CA TRP A 415 -2.16 -26.34 6.76
C TRP A 415 -1.31 -26.60 5.52
N THR A 416 -1.99 -26.96 4.44
CA THR A 416 -1.44 -27.20 3.11
C THR A 416 -2.36 -26.64 2.05
N TYR A 417 -1.82 -26.31 0.88
CA TYR A 417 -2.59 -26.01 -0.33
C TYR A 417 -2.31 -27.09 -1.39
N PRO A 418 -3.20 -28.08 -1.56
CA PRO A 418 -3.00 -29.14 -2.57
C PRO A 418 -3.12 -28.62 -4.00
N ASP A 419 -4.07 -27.70 -4.21
CA ASP A 419 -4.41 -27.12 -5.50
C ASP A 419 -4.42 -25.59 -5.41
N PRO A 420 -3.24 -24.96 -5.23
CA PRO A 420 -3.18 -23.52 -5.17
C PRO A 420 -3.44 -22.90 -6.54
N ILE A 421 -3.85 -21.62 -6.54
CA ILE A 421 -3.94 -20.84 -7.78
C ILE A 421 -2.55 -20.73 -8.44
N PRO A 422 -2.45 -20.49 -9.76
CA PRO A 422 -1.15 -20.48 -10.47
C PRO A 422 -0.11 -19.53 -9.85
N ALA A 423 -0.52 -18.37 -9.35
CA ALA A 423 0.36 -17.39 -8.69
C ALA A 423 0.94 -17.86 -7.34
N ALA A 424 0.44 -18.96 -6.79
CA ALA A 424 0.90 -19.60 -5.56
C ALA A 424 1.38 -21.05 -5.81
N ALA A 425 1.70 -21.41 -7.06
CA ALA A 425 2.12 -22.76 -7.41
C ALA A 425 3.36 -23.26 -6.65
N ALA A 426 4.25 -22.34 -6.22
CA ALA A 426 5.46 -22.65 -5.46
C ALA A 426 5.18 -23.34 -4.11
N ILE A 427 4.03 -23.08 -3.48
CA ILE A 427 3.66 -23.67 -2.18
C ILE A 427 2.74 -24.89 -2.33
N ARG A 428 2.57 -25.43 -3.55
CA ARG A 428 1.75 -26.62 -3.78
C ARG A 428 2.23 -27.76 -2.89
N ASN A 429 1.30 -28.35 -2.14
CA ASN A 429 1.53 -29.43 -1.17
C ASN A 429 2.52 -29.14 -0.04
N HIS A 430 3.11 -27.95 0.03
CA HIS A 430 3.97 -27.60 1.15
C HIS A 430 3.14 -27.41 2.42
N VAL A 431 3.75 -27.75 3.54
CA VAL A 431 3.18 -27.76 4.88
C VAL A 431 3.61 -26.50 5.62
N ALA A 432 2.67 -25.76 6.17
CA ALA A 432 2.95 -24.59 6.99
C ALA A 432 2.29 -24.71 8.36
N PHE A 433 2.89 -24.08 9.35
CA PHE A 433 2.47 -24.10 10.75
C PHE A 433 2.13 -22.67 11.21
N TYR A 434 1.20 -22.54 12.15
CA TYR A 434 0.95 -21.26 12.80
C TYR A 434 2.07 -20.96 13.79
N ASN A 435 2.98 -20.05 13.42
CA ASN A 435 4.07 -19.52 14.23
C ASN A 435 3.63 -19.14 15.65
N GLU A 436 2.37 -18.74 15.82
CA GLU A 436 1.75 -18.31 17.07
C GLU A 436 1.76 -19.39 18.16
N VAL A 437 1.77 -20.66 17.77
CA VAL A 437 1.56 -21.80 18.69
C VAL A 437 2.59 -22.92 18.51
N VAL A 438 3.64 -22.68 17.74
CA VAL A 438 4.76 -23.61 17.55
C VAL A 438 6.07 -22.88 17.82
N ASP A 439 7.11 -23.64 18.15
CA ASP A 439 8.45 -23.10 18.31
C ASP A 439 9.18 -23.20 16.97
N ILE A 440 9.72 -22.08 16.49
CA ILE A 440 10.45 -22.01 15.23
C ILE A 440 11.88 -21.58 15.51
N THR A 441 12.83 -22.25 14.87
CA THR A 441 14.24 -21.86 14.84
C THR A 441 14.65 -21.64 13.40
N VAL A 442 15.34 -20.54 13.11
CA VAL A 442 15.86 -20.21 11.77
C VAL A 442 17.36 -19.99 11.85
N ASP A 443 18.12 -20.81 11.12
CA ASP A 443 19.59 -20.84 11.12
C ASP A 443 20.21 -21.00 12.53
N GLY A 444 19.53 -21.73 13.40
CA GLY A 444 19.94 -21.94 14.79
C GLY A 444 19.39 -20.91 15.78
N GLU A 445 18.80 -19.82 15.30
CA GLU A 445 18.25 -18.75 16.16
C GLU A 445 16.75 -18.92 16.39
N PRO A 446 16.27 -18.87 17.64
CA PRO A 446 14.83 -18.98 17.94
C PRO A 446 14.07 -17.75 17.44
N VAL A 447 12.89 -17.99 16.87
CA VAL A 447 11.95 -16.95 16.43
C VAL A 447 10.88 -16.76 17.50
N GLU A 448 10.68 -15.52 17.93
CA GLU A 448 9.62 -15.19 18.89
C GLU A 448 8.24 -15.50 18.32
N ARG A 449 7.34 -16.05 19.15
CA ARG A 449 5.97 -16.34 18.75
C ARG A 449 5.21 -15.02 18.54
N PRO A 450 4.71 -14.75 17.32
CA PRO A 450 4.04 -13.50 17.03
C PRO A 450 2.63 -13.47 17.63
N VAL A 451 2.12 -12.27 17.91
CA VAL A 451 0.70 -12.02 18.19
C VAL A 451 0.04 -11.52 16.91
N THR A 452 -0.94 -12.27 16.40
CA THR A 452 -1.65 -11.96 15.15
C THR A 452 -3.15 -12.13 15.31
N VAL A 453 -3.91 -11.82 14.26
CA VAL A 453 -5.35 -12.06 14.18
C VAL A 453 -5.75 -13.53 14.39
N PHE A 454 -4.80 -14.47 14.32
CA PHE A 454 -5.07 -15.89 14.57
C PHE A 454 -4.83 -16.29 16.03
N THR A 455 -4.08 -15.51 16.81
CA THR A 455 -3.61 -15.90 18.15
C THR A 455 -4.78 -16.26 19.06
N GLU A 456 -5.81 -15.42 19.18
CA GLU A 456 -6.97 -15.68 20.05
C GLU A 456 -7.67 -17.00 19.70
N ARG A 457 -7.87 -17.26 18.41
CA ARG A 457 -8.49 -18.49 17.92
C ARG A 457 -7.64 -19.72 18.22
N LEU A 458 -6.32 -19.60 18.19
CA LEU A 458 -5.39 -20.72 18.33
C LEU A 458 -5.06 -21.04 19.80
N THR A 459 -5.20 -20.08 20.70
CA THR A 459 -4.90 -20.24 22.13
C THR A 459 -6.12 -20.51 22.99
N THR A 460 -7.33 -20.24 22.49
CA THR A 460 -8.58 -20.59 23.18
C THR A 460 -8.92 -22.06 22.93
N ARG A 461 -8.75 -22.91 23.97
CA ARG A 461 -9.09 -24.34 23.93
C ARG A 461 -10.58 -24.60 24.04
#